data_AF-A0A1V6GS05-F1
#
_entry.id   AF-A0A1V6GS05-F1
#
_cell.length_a   1.000
_cell.length_b   1.000
_cell.length_c   1.000
_cell.angle_alpha   90.00
_cell.angle_beta   90.00
_cell.angle_gamma   90.00
#
_symmetry.space_group_name_H-M   'P 1'
#
loop_
_entity.id
_entity.type
_entity.pdbx_description
1 polymer ?
#
loop_
_entity_poly.entity_id
_entity_poly.type
_entity_poly.pdbx_seq_one_letter_code
_entity_poly.pdbx_strand_id
1 'polypeptide(L)'
;MVLTFLSEWLLSLPKRKYTYRVVFIPETIGAIGYIHKNLEQLKRRVIAGFIFTCLGDDRAWSYLPSRNGNTLSDRVAKYVLEREVPSYTAYSFLERGSDERQYCSPGIDLPIASIMRSKYGTYPEYHTSLDNLDFVTAEALDESLGIYKKAIRIIERNERYKVTCLCEPQLGKRGLYPTISSKQTMGSTRDLMNLIAYADGTRDLLDICQIIDADFDICVDSADRLRDAGLFKPCKAREENN
;
A
#
# COMPACT_ATOMS: atom_id res chain seq x y z
N MET A 1 -12.47 -16.11 5.34
CA MET A 1 -11.60 -15.22 6.16
C MET A 1 -10.55 -14.56 5.25
N VAL A 2 -10.59 -13.24 5.08
CA VAL A 2 -9.79 -12.49 4.09
C VAL A 2 -8.28 -12.76 4.21
N LEU A 3 -7.72 -12.71 5.43
CA LEU A 3 -6.29 -12.89 5.64
C LEU A 3 -5.79 -14.28 5.22
N THR A 4 -6.60 -15.33 5.37
CA THR A 4 -6.26 -16.68 4.91
C THR A 4 -6.15 -16.75 3.40
N PHE A 5 -7.15 -16.24 2.68
CA PHE A 5 -7.14 -16.23 1.20
C PHE A 5 -6.08 -15.29 0.64
N LEU A 6 -5.77 -14.19 1.34
CA LEU A 6 -4.63 -13.35 1.00
C LEU A 6 -3.31 -14.08 1.17
N SER A 7 -3.18 -14.89 2.23
CA SER A 7 -2.00 -15.72 2.46
C SER A 7 -1.83 -16.80 1.38
N GLU A 8 -2.93 -17.43 0.96
CA GLU A 8 -2.94 -18.37 -0.17
C GLU A 8 -2.49 -17.69 -1.46
N TRP A 9 -3.04 -16.52 -1.77
CA TRP A 9 -2.63 -15.73 -2.93
C TRP A 9 -1.15 -15.32 -2.85
N LEU A 10 -0.65 -14.92 -1.67
CA LEU A 10 0.77 -14.60 -1.48
C LEU A 10 1.69 -15.80 -1.72
N LEU A 11 1.22 -17.02 -1.42
CA LEU A 11 1.95 -18.25 -1.69
C LEU A 11 1.93 -18.62 -3.18
N SER A 12 0.89 -18.21 -3.92
CA SER A 12 0.81 -18.44 -5.36
C SER A 12 1.66 -17.48 -6.20
N LEU A 13 2.20 -16.41 -5.61
CA LEU A 13 3.04 -15.46 -6.34
C LEU A 13 4.39 -16.09 -6.72
N PRO A 14 4.81 -16.06 -8.01
CA PRO A 14 6.05 -16.71 -8.44
C PRO A 14 7.30 -16.03 -7.89
N LYS A 15 7.22 -14.72 -7.62
CA LYS A 15 8.31 -13.93 -7.06
C LYS A 15 7.74 -12.86 -6.13
N ARG A 16 8.44 -12.63 -5.02
CA ARG A 16 8.16 -11.57 -4.05
C ARG A 16 9.47 -10.85 -3.75
N LYS A 17 9.42 -9.52 -3.73
CA LYS A 17 10.50 -8.64 -3.29
C LYS A 17 10.64 -8.68 -1.77
N TYR A 18 9.52 -8.69 -1.05
CA TYR A 18 9.50 -8.71 0.41
C TYR A 18 9.11 -10.07 0.98
N THR A 19 9.42 -10.27 2.26
CA THR A 19 8.92 -11.39 3.05
C THR A 19 7.65 -10.98 3.77
N TYR A 20 6.72 -11.93 3.88
CA TYR A 20 5.43 -11.72 4.53
C TYR A 20 5.38 -12.45 5.85
N ARG A 21 4.76 -11.81 6.85
CA ARG A 21 4.57 -12.34 8.18
C ARG A 21 3.09 -12.19 8.52
N VAL A 22 2.40 -13.32 8.55
CA VAL A 22 0.96 -13.41 8.84
C VAL A 22 0.82 -13.87 10.29
N VAL A 23 0.02 -13.16 11.08
CA VAL A 23 -0.06 -13.35 12.53
C VAL A 23 -1.53 -13.47 12.92
N PHE A 24 -1.91 -14.63 13.44
CA PHE A 24 -3.23 -14.88 14.03
C PHE A 24 -3.07 -14.97 15.54
N ILE A 25 -3.65 -14.01 16.25
CA ILE A 25 -3.46 -13.82 17.69
C ILE A 25 -4.75 -13.25 18.31
N PRO A 26 -4.99 -13.49 19.61
CA PRO A 26 -6.03 -12.78 20.32
C PRO A 26 -5.66 -11.29 20.40
N GLU A 27 -6.64 -10.43 20.15
CA GLU A 27 -6.45 -8.98 20.19
C GLU A 27 -5.83 -8.56 21.53
N THR A 28 -4.97 -7.55 21.48
CA THR A 28 -4.27 -6.93 22.59
C THR A 28 -3.21 -7.81 23.24
N ILE A 29 -3.59 -8.79 24.04
CA ILE A 29 -2.61 -9.57 24.83
C ILE A 29 -1.75 -10.44 23.92
N GLY A 30 -2.34 -10.96 22.83
CA GLY A 30 -1.61 -11.70 21.82
C GLY A 30 -0.62 -10.82 21.07
N ALA A 31 -1.03 -9.60 20.68
CA ALA A 31 -0.16 -8.63 20.02
C ALA A 31 1.01 -8.22 20.92
N ILE A 32 0.73 -7.90 22.19
CA ILE A 32 1.76 -7.55 23.18
C ILE A 32 2.75 -8.71 23.35
N GLY A 33 2.26 -9.94 23.56
CA GLY A 33 3.12 -11.11 23.71
C GLY A 33 3.95 -11.40 22.46
N TYR A 34 3.36 -11.21 21.27
CA TYR A 34 4.04 -11.38 20.00
C TYR A 34 5.14 -10.34 19.79
N ILE A 35 4.83 -9.06 20.02
CA ILE A 35 5.78 -7.96 19.92
C ILE A 35 6.93 -8.17 20.90
N HIS A 36 6.64 -8.49 22.16
CA HIS A 36 7.65 -8.73 23.18
C HIS A 36 8.69 -9.77 22.74
N LYS A 37 8.23 -10.88 22.14
CA LYS A 37 9.11 -11.95 21.66
C LYS A 37 9.89 -11.61 20.38
N ASN A 38 9.47 -10.59 19.62
CA ASN A 38 9.97 -10.33 18.26
C ASN A 38 10.42 -8.88 18.02
N LEU A 39 10.43 -8.01 19.03
CA LEU A 39 10.55 -6.55 18.88
C LEU A 39 11.75 -6.14 18.01
N GLU A 40 12.93 -6.64 18.33
CA GLU A 40 14.17 -6.35 17.60
C GLU A 40 14.08 -6.72 16.11
N GLN A 41 13.44 -7.84 15.79
CA GLN A 41 13.26 -8.26 14.41
C GLN A 41 12.22 -7.40 13.70
N LEU A 42 11.10 -7.10 14.38
CA LEU A 42 10.02 -6.29 13.83
C LEU A 42 10.52 -4.89 13.48
N LYS A 43 11.20 -4.20 14.42
CA LYS A 43 11.74 -2.85 14.21
C LYS A 43 12.74 -2.78 13.06
N ARG A 44 13.55 -3.82 12.88
CA ARG A 44 14.56 -3.85 11.81
C ARG A 44 14.00 -4.18 10.42
N ARG A 45 12.85 -4.88 10.33
CA ARG A 45 12.43 -5.53 9.08
C ARG A 45 11.05 -5.12 8.57
N VAL A 46 10.16 -4.64 9.44
CA VAL A 46 8.81 -4.25 9.02
C VAL A 46 8.87 -2.88 8.38
N ILE A 47 8.63 -2.83 7.07
CA ILE A 47 8.57 -1.59 6.29
C ILE A 47 7.14 -1.09 6.07
N ALA A 48 6.17 -1.99 6.19
CA ALA A 48 4.73 -1.76 6.03
C ALA A 48 3.98 -2.96 6.64
N GLY A 49 2.76 -2.72 7.08
CA GLY A 49 1.80 -3.76 7.43
C GLY A 49 0.40 -3.20 7.70
N PHE A 50 -0.56 -4.11 7.89
CA PHE A 50 -1.95 -3.77 8.12
C PHE A 50 -2.60 -4.65 9.19
N ILE A 51 -3.54 -4.08 9.95
CA ILE A 51 -4.50 -4.87 10.74
C ILE A 51 -5.66 -5.29 9.83
N PHE A 52 -6.10 -6.55 9.99
CA PHE A 52 -7.22 -7.14 9.28
C PHE A 52 -8.39 -7.31 10.26
N THR A 53 -9.38 -6.42 10.16
CA THR A 53 -10.58 -6.44 11.01
C THR A 53 -11.75 -5.79 10.27
N CYS A 54 -12.98 -6.16 10.61
CA CYS A 54 -14.21 -5.60 10.03
C CYS A 54 -14.19 -5.48 8.49
N LEU A 55 -14.13 -6.62 7.78
CA LEU A 55 -13.99 -6.68 6.32
C LEU A 55 -15.22 -7.30 5.62
N GLY A 56 -16.31 -7.48 6.36
CA GLY A 56 -17.41 -8.37 5.95
C GLY A 56 -18.68 -7.69 5.48
N ASP A 57 -18.91 -6.42 5.83
CA ASP A 57 -20.10 -5.68 5.42
C ASP A 57 -19.86 -4.88 4.14
N ASP A 58 -20.93 -4.44 3.47
CA ASP A 58 -20.90 -3.71 2.20
C ASP A 58 -21.25 -2.22 2.34
N ARG A 59 -21.33 -1.69 3.57
CA ARG A 59 -21.91 -0.35 3.82
C ARG A 59 -20.92 0.78 3.59
N ALA A 60 -19.69 0.62 4.05
CA ALA A 60 -18.70 1.71 4.05
C ALA A 60 -17.28 1.19 3.88
N TRP A 61 -16.36 2.09 3.56
CA TRP A 61 -14.92 1.88 3.69
C TRP A 61 -14.35 2.83 4.73
N SER A 62 -13.36 2.35 5.46
CA SER A 62 -12.72 3.07 6.55
C SER A 62 -11.21 2.95 6.47
N TYR A 63 -10.53 4.04 6.73
CA TYR A 63 -9.08 4.09 6.89
C TYR A 63 -8.75 4.58 8.30
N LEU A 64 -7.91 3.82 9.00
CA LEU A 64 -7.32 4.24 10.26
C LEU A 64 -5.80 4.31 10.09
N PRO A 65 -5.18 5.49 10.30
CA PRO A 65 -3.75 5.67 10.08
C PRO A 65 -2.93 4.91 11.12
N SER A 66 -1.66 4.67 10.79
CA SER A 66 -0.63 4.43 11.80
C SER A 66 -0.46 5.65 12.70
N ARG A 67 0.25 5.53 13.83
CA ARG A 67 0.53 6.68 14.70
C ARG A 67 1.24 7.83 13.97
N ASN A 68 2.10 7.52 12.99
CA ASN A 68 2.82 8.52 12.21
C ASN A 68 1.94 9.15 11.12
N GLY A 69 0.97 8.40 10.57
CA GLY A 69 -0.01 8.89 9.60
C GLY A 69 0.52 9.14 8.18
N ASN A 70 1.83 8.95 7.94
CA ASN A 70 2.46 9.08 6.62
C ASN A 70 3.48 7.96 6.32
N THR A 71 3.32 6.80 6.96
CA THR A 71 4.15 5.62 6.66
C THR A 71 3.84 5.07 5.27
N LEU A 72 4.64 4.10 4.80
CA LEU A 72 4.34 3.42 3.54
C LEU A 72 2.94 2.78 3.56
N SER A 73 2.53 2.17 4.67
CA SER A 73 1.16 1.64 4.81
C SER A 73 0.09 2.71 4.68
N ASP A 74 0.32 3.88 5.28
CA ASP A 74 -0.63 5.00 5.24
C ASP A 74 -0.81 5.53 3.82
N ARG A 75 0.29 5.79 3.13
CA ARG A 75 0.27 6.31 1.75
C ARG A 75 -0.38 5.32 0.80
N VAL A 76 -0.07 4.02 0.94
CA VAL A 76 -0.67 2.95 0.13
C VAL A 76 -2.16 2.81 0.42
N ALA A 77 -2.58 2.83 1.69
CA ALA A 77 -3.99 2.72 2.05
C ALA A 77 -4.83 3.86 1.44
N LYS A 78 -4.36 5.11 1.60
CA LYS A 78 -5.02 6.28 1.02
C LYS A 78 -5.09 6.18 -0.51
N TYR A 79 -3.96 5.91 -1.16
CA TYR A 79 -3.90 5.80 -2.61
C TYR A 79 -4.88 4.75 -3.16
N VAL A 80 -4.92 3.57 -2.54
CA VAL A 80 -5.83 2.49 -2.96
C VAL A 80 -7.28 2.89 -2.74
N LEU A 81 -7.63 3.40 -1.56
CA LEU A 81 -9.02 3.78 -1.28
C LEU A 81 -9.50 4.95 -2.17
N GLU A 82 -8.66 5.94 -2.43
CA GLU A 82 -9.00 7.08 -3.29
C GLU A 82 -9.32 6.68 -4.73
N ARG A 83 -8.76 5.57 -5.22
CA ARG A 83 -8.93 5.12 -6.60
C ARG A 83 -9.92 3.97 -6.77
N GLU A 84 -10.06 3.13 -5.75
CA GLU A 84 -10.78 1.87 -5.88
C GLU A 84 -12.20 1.92 -5.34
N VAL A 85 -12.52 2.88 -4.47
CA VAL A 85 -13.82 2.96 -3.83
C VAL A 85 -14.45 4.33 -4.03
N PRO A 86 -15.78 4.44 -4.16
CA PRO A 86 -16.43 5.74 -4.40
C PRO A 86 -16.19 6.75 -3.28
N SER A 87 -16.08 6.25 -2.04
CA SER A 87 -15.77 7.06 -0.86
C SER A 87 -15.28 6.16 0.28
N TYR A 88 -14.55 6.77 1.21
CA TYR A 88 -14.15 6.14 2.46
C TYR A 88 -14.10 7.20 3.58
N THR A 89 -14.22 6.75 4.83
CA THR A 89 -14.04 7.59 6.01
C THR A 89 -12.63 7.44 6.54
N ALA A 90 -11.86 8.53 6.58
CA ALA A 90 -10.57 8.58 7.24
C ALA A 90 -10.75 8.96 8.72
N TYR A 91 -10.28 8.09 9.61
CA TYR A 91 -10.32 8.29 11.06
C TYR A 91 -8.99 8.85 11.57
N SER A 92 -9.00 9.44 12.77
CA SER A 92 -7.80 9.80 13.50
C SER A 92 -7.20 8.57 14.21
N PHE A 93 -5.88 8.53 14.40
CA PHE A 93 -5.26 7.54 15.30
C PHE A 93 -5.80 7.64 16.74
N LEU A 94 -6.43 8.76 17.11
CA LEU A 94 -7.13 8.92 18.39
C LEU A 94 -8.36 8.01 18.52
N GLU A 95 -8.89 7.51 17.40
CA GLU A 95 -10.09 6.66 17.32
C GLU A 95 -9.75 5.16 17.16
N ARG A 96 -8.48 4.81 17.36
CA ARG A 96 -7.99 3.42 17.35
C ARG A 96 -8.65 2.57 18.44
N GLY A 97 -8.70 1.27 18.21
CA GLY A 97 -9.35 0.32 19.11
C GLY A 97 -8.78 -1.09 19.04
N SER A 98 -8.15 -1.48 17.93
CA SER A 98 -7.57 -2.80 17.73
C SER A 98 -6.05 -2.77 17.90
N ASP A 99 -5.35 -3.77 17.35
CA ASP A 99 -3.92 -4.01 17.60
C ASP A 99 -2.98 -2.96 17.02
N GLU A 100 -3.44 -2.06 16.15
CA GLU A 100 -2.67 -0.88 15.76
C GLU A 100 -2.24 -0.06 16.98
N ARG A 101 -3.01 -0.09 18.07
CA ARG A 101 -2.65 0.59 19.33
C ARG A 101 -1.41 -0.03 19.99
N GLN A 102 -1.16 -1.32 19.78
CA GLN A 102 0.02 -2.02 20.30
C GLN A 102 1.20 -1.86 19.33
N TYR A 103 0.99 -2.16 18.04
CA TYR A 103 2.07 -2.10 17.05
C TYR A 103 2.58 -0.66 16.79
N CYS A 104 1.74 0.35 16.96
CA CYS A 104 2.13 1.75 16.80
C CYS A 104 2.40 2.46 18.14
N SER A 105 2.47 1.75 19.26
CA SER A 105 2.78 2.36 20.57
C SER A 105 4.18 3.00 20.56
N PRO A 106 4.39 4.13 21.28
CA PRO A 106 5.69 4.77 21.37
C PRO A 106 6.80 3.80 21.78
N GLY A 107 7.91 3.82 21.06
CA GLY A 107 9.04 2.90 21.27
C GLY A 107 8.94 1.58 20.48
N ILE A 108 7.73 1.18 20.06
CA ILE A 108 7.49 0.11 19.09
C ILE A 108 7.41 0.72 17.68
N ASP A 109 6.48 1.67 17.47
CA ASP A 109 6.39 2.55 16.30
C ASP A 109 6.50 1.88 14.93
N LEU A 110 5.84 0.72 14.77
CA LEU A 110 5.80 0.03 13.48
C LEU A 110 4.82 0.72 12.51
N PRO A 111 5.08 0.65 11.20
CA PRO A 111 4.25 1.27 10.17
C PRO A 111 3.00 0.42 9.88
N ILE A 112 2.08 0.35 10.84
CA ILE A 112 0.86 -0.45 10.75
C ILE A 112 -0.36 0.48 10.66
N ALA A 113 -1.12 0.36 9.58
CA ALA A 113 -2.40 1.06 9.39
C ALA A 113 -3.55 0.04 9.27
N SER A 114 -4.79 0.51 9.18
CA SER A 114 -5.94 -0.37 8.96
C SER A 114 -6.80 0.14 7.81
N ILE A 115 -7.19 -0.79 6.95
CA ILE A 115 -8.25 -0.60 5.96
C ILE A 115 -9.39 -1.51 6.39
N MET A 116 -10.58 -0.98 6.53
CA MET A 116 -11.74 -1.71 7.01
C MET A 116 -12.94 -1.38 6.13
N ARG A 117 -14.00 -2.17 6.25
CA ARG A 117 -15.33 -1.79 5.78
C ARG A 117 -15.95 -0.80 6.77
N SER A 118 -17.03 -1.16 7.46
CA SER A 118 -17.48 -0.39 8.62
C SER A 118 -16.49 -0.57 9.77
N LYS A 119 -15.94 0.53 10.31
CA LYS A 119 -14.99 0.47 11.43
C LYS A 119 -15.68 -0.14 12.67
N TYR A 120 -14.95 -0.94 13.44
CA TYR A 120 -15.41 -1.40 14.75
C TYR A 120 -15.94 -0.23 15.62
N GLY A 121 -17.07 -0.49 16.30
CA GLY A 121 -17.76 0.50 17.13
C GLY A 121 -18.56 1.56 16.37
N THR A 122 -18.66 1.49 15.03
CA THR A 122 -19.43 2.48 14.24
C THR A 122 -20.67 1.89 13.55
N TYR A 123 -20.95 0.60 13.73
CA TYR A 123 -22.13 -0.07 13.17
C TYR A 123 -22.95 -0.77 14.27
N PRO A 124 -24.29 -0.84 14.16
CA PRO A 124 -25.17 -1.35 15.22
C PRO A 124 -24.91 -2.81 15.63
N GLU A 125 -24.47 -3.64 14.69
CA GLU A 125 -24.27 -5.07 14.89
C GLU A 125 -23.01 -5.38 15.72
N TYR A 126 -22.06 -4.44 15.80
CA TYR A 126 -20.78 -4.63 16.49
C TYR A 126 -20.98 -5.02 17.96
N HIS A 127 -20.30 -6.09 18.40
CA HIS A 127 -20.43 -6.67 19.75
C HIS A 127 -21.85 -7.17 20.10
N THR A 128 -22.66 -7.52 19.10
CA THR A 128 -23.97 -8.15 19.28
C THR A 128 -24.04 -9.46 18.50
N SER A 129 -25.07 -10.27 18.75
CA SER A 129 -25.34 -11.49 17.96
C SER A 129 -25.80 -11.20 16.52
N LEU A 130 -26.00 -9.93 16.15
CA LEU A 130 -26.36 -9.52 14.79
C LEU A 130 -25.13 -9.42 13.88
N ASP A 131 -23.90 -9.43 14.43
CA ASP A 131 -22.68 -9.59 13.64
C ASP A 131 -22.52 -11.08 13.26
N ASN A 132 -23.27 -11.49 12.23
CA ASN A 132 -23.46 -12.88 11.84
C ASN A 132 -23.39 -13.05 10.31
N LEU A 133 -23.69 -14.27 9.83
CA LEU A 133 -23.57 -14.61 8.40
C LEU A 133 -24.67 -13.99 7.51
N ASP A 134 -25.72 -13.40 8.09
CA ASP A 134 -26.71 -12.62 7.32
C ASP A 134 -26.24 -11.18 7.10
N PHE A 135 -25.38 -10.66 7.99
CA PHE A 135 -24.77 -9.34 7.87
C PHE A 135 -23.53 -9.34 6.98
N VAL A 136 -22.73 -10.40 7.05
CA VAL A 136 -21.50 -10.54 6.24
C VAL A 136 -21.83 -11.05 4.84
N THR A 137 -21.33 -10.38 3.80
CA THR A 137 -21.55 -10.77 2.40
C THR A 137 -20.29 -11.34 1.74
N ALA A 138 -20.47 -12.24 0.77
CA ALA A 138 -19.36 -12.84 0.03
C ALA A 138 -18.67 -11.80 -0.85
N GLU A 139 -19.47 -10.93 -1.46
CA GLU A 139 -19.04 -9.80 -2.29
C GLU A 139 -18.14 -8.87 -1.48
N ALA A 140 -18.52 -8.54 -0.24
CA ALA A 140 -17.70 -7.66 0.58
C ALA A 140 -16.35 -8.24 1.00
N LEU A 141 -16.32 -9.55 1.26
CA LEU A 141 -15.09 -10.25 1.56
C LEU A 141 -14.16 -10.31 0.34
N ASP A 142 -14.72 -10.49 -0.87
CA ASP A 142 -13.93 -10.51 -2.12
C ASP A 142 -13.40 -9.12 -2.47
N GLU A 143 -14.22 -8.08 -2.36
CA GLU A 143 -13.79 -6.68 -2.54
C GLU A 143 -12.66 -6.32 -1.56
N SER A 144 -12.82 -6.66 -0.28
CA SER A 144 -11.78 -6.50 0.75
C SER A 144 -10.50 -7.22 0.40
N LEU A 145 -10.59 -8.47 -0.06
CA LEU A 145 -9.43 -9.21 -0.54
C LEU A 145 -8.75 -8.50 -1.72
N GLY A 146 -9.54 -7.97 -2.66
CA GLY A 146 -9.06 -7.19 -3.81
C GLY A 146 -8.26 -5.95 -3.41
N ILE A 147 -8.80 -5.16 -2.47
CA ILE A 147 -8.13 -3.96 -1.93
C ILE A 147 -6.76 -4.29 -1.34
N TYR A 148 -6.67 -5.35 -0.52
CA TYR A 148 -5.38 -5.75 0.06
C TYR A 148 -4.40 -6.33 -0.97
N LYS A 149 -4.88 -7.07 -1.99
CA LYS A 149 -4.04 -7.52 -3.10
C LYS A 149 -3.44 -6.31 -3.85
N LYS A 150 -4.22 -5.27 -4.10
CA LYS A 150 -3.75 -4.03 -4.74
C LYS A 150 -2.73 -3.30 -3.85
N ALA A 151 -3.03 -3.11 -2.57
CA ALA A 151 -2.09 -2.50 -1.62
C ALA A 151 -0.74 -3.23 -1.59
N ILE A 152 -0.76 -4.57 -1.55
CA ILE A 152 0.45 -5.39 -1.57
C ILE A 152 1.22 -5.26 -2.90
N ARG A 153 0.53 -5.28 -4.05
CA ARG A 153 1.18 -5.07 -5.36
C ARG A 153 1.89 -3.72 -5.44
N ILE A 154 1.26 -2.67 -4.92
CA ILE A 154 1.88 -1.34 -4.84
C ILE A 154 3.13 -1.41 -3.98
N ILE A 155 3.06 -1.97 -2.77
CA ILE A 155 4.23 -2.10 -1.88
C ILE A 155 5.37 -2.86 -2.58
N GLU A 156 5.08 -4.00 -3.20
CA GLU A 156 6.05 -4.85 -3.91
C GLU A 156 6.77 -4.13 -5.05
N ARG A 157 6.05 -3.27 -5.78
CA ARG A 157 6.57 -2.56 -6.96
C ARG A 157 7.02 -1.14 -6.67
N ASN A 158 6.78 -0.62 -5.46
CA ASN A 158 7.22 0.70 -5.06
C ASN A 158 8.74 0.72 -4.89
N GLU A 159 9.39 1.50 -5.74
CA GLU A 159 10.84 1.63 -5.86
C GLU A 159 11.22 3.09 -5.99
N ARG A 160 12.49 3.40 -5.71
CA ARG A 160 13.07 4.71 -5.99
C ARG A 160 13.97 4.61 -7.20
N TYR A 161 13.78 5.52 -8.14
CA TYR A 161 14.58 5.58 -9.36
C TYR A 161 15.35 6.89 -9.42
N LYS A 162 16.57 6.81 -9.96
CA LYS A 162 17.39 7.97 -10.31
C LYS A 162 17.65 7.98 -11.81
N VAL A 163 17.40 9.13 -12.44
CA VAL A 163 17.73 9.39 -13.84
C VAL A 163 19.26 9.33 -14.06
N THR A 164 19.69 8.74 -15.17
CA THR A 164 21.11 8.51 -15.49
C THR A 164 21.77 9.63 -16.31
N CYS A 165 21.01 10.63 -16.75
CA CYS A 165 21.49 11.76 -17.54
C CYS A 165 21.18 13.12 -16.88
N LEU A 166 21.90 14.15 -17.32
CA LEU A 166 21.57 15.54 -17.04
C LEU A 166 20.63 16.06 -18.12
N CYS A 167 19.68 16.91 -17.73
CA CYS A 167 18.60 17.42 -18.59
C CYS A 167 17.69 16.30 -19.15
N GLU A 168 16.74 16.68 -19.99
CA GLU A 168 15.78 15.77 -20.61
C GLU A 168 16.46 14.76 -21.57
N PRO A 169 16.18 13.45 -21.45
CA PRO A 169 16.76 12.45 -22.33
C PRO A 169 16.15 12.47 -23.73
N GLN A 170 16.97 12.21 -24.76
CA GLN A 170 16.47 12.01 -26.12
C GLN A 170 15.75 10.65 -26.25
N LEU A 171 14.44 10.65 -26.01
CA LEU A 171 13.58 9.45 -26.00
C LEU A 171 13.47 8.74 -27.36
N GLY A 172 13.59 9.47 -28.48
CA GLY A 172 13.39 8.94 -29.84
C GLY A 172 14.39 7.87 -30.25
N LYS A 173 15.67 8.05 -29.92
CA LYS A 173 16.71 7.03 -30.18
C LYS A 173 16.53 5.74 -29.38
N ARG A 174 15.63 5.76 -28.39
CA ARG A 174 15.36 4.66 -27.45
C ARG A 174 14.00 4.00 -27.68
N GLY A 175 13.27 4.39 -28.73
CA GLY A 175 11.95 3.82 -29.03
C GLY A 175 10.89 4.11 -27.97
N LEU A 176 11.06 5.16 -27.15
CA LEU A 176 10.17 5.45 -26.03
C LEU A 176 8.99 6.36 -26.39
N TYR A 177 8.95 6.92 -27.60
CA TYR A 177 7.77 7.61 -28.11
C TYR A 177 6.70 6.60 -28.57
N PRO A 178 5.42 6.82 -28.26
CA PRO A 178 4.34 6.02 -28.83
C PRO A 178 4.38 6.14 -30.36
N THR A 179 4.30 5.01 -31.06
CA THR A 179 4.19 4.98 -32.53
C THR A 179 2.77 5.28 -33.02
N ILE A 180 1.77 5.20 -32.14
CA ILE A 180 0.36 5.50 -32.42
C ILE A 180 -0.18 6.40 -31.30
N SER A 181 -0.69 7.59 -31.66
CA SER A 181 -1.39 8.47 -30.70
C SER A 181 -2.85 8.00 -30.55
N SER A 182 -3.13 7.07 -29.65
CA SER A 182 -4.50 6.80 -29.25
C SER A 182 -4.83 7.57 -27.97
N LYS A 183 -5.96 8.27 -27.94
CA LYS A 183 -6.46 9.01 -26.76
C LYS A 183 -6.72 8.12 -25.53
N GLN A 184 -6.65 6.79 -25.68
CA GLN A 184 -7.03 5.81 -24.66
C GLN A 184 -5.85 5.18 -23.90
N THR A 185 -4.60 5.41 -24.30
CA THR A 185 -3.44 4.99 -23.49
C THR A 185 -2.92 6.19 -22.71
N MET A 186 -3.34 6.31 -21.45
CA MET A 186 -2.77 7.23 -20.46
C MET A 186 -1.33 6.84 -20.06
N GLY A 187 -0.49 6.50 -21.03
CA GLY A 187 0.97 6.39 -20.90
C GLY A 187 1.59 7.36 -21.89
N SER A 188 1.18 8.62 -21.80
CA SER A 188 1.57 9.64 -22.78
C SER A 188 3.07 9.94 -22.62
N THR A 189 3.72 10.43 -23.68
CA THR A 189 5.07 10.98 -23.57
C THR A 189 5.19 11.96 -22.39
N ARG A 190 4.12 12.70 -22.08
CA ARG A 190 4.08 13.64 -20.97
C ARG A 190 4.25 12.93 -19.62
N ASP A 191 3.56 11.81 -19.38
CA ASP A 191 3.66 11.06 -18.12
C ASP A 191 5.06 10.46 -17.95
N LEU A 192 5.64 9.97 -19.04
CA LEU A 192 7.03 9.49 -19.07
C LEU A 192 8.02 10.61 -18.72
N MET A 193 7.84 11.79 -19.31
CA MET A 193 8.68 12.97 -19.03
C MET A 193 8.49 13.48 -17.60
N ASN A 194 7.26 13.45 -17.08
CA ASN A 194 6.97 13.81 -15.69
C ASN A 194 7.61 12.82 -14.71
N LEU A 195 7.55 11.51 -14.99
CA LEU A 195 8.25 10.48 -14.22
C LEU A 195 9.77 10.74 -14.19
N ILE A 196 10.36 11.06 -15.35
CA ILE A 196 11.77 11.43 -15.46
C ILE A 196 12.08 12.66 -14.60
N ALA A 197 11.24 13.69 -14.65
CA ALA A 197 11.47 14.95 -13.94
C ALA A 197 11.54 14.78 -12.40
N TYR A 198 10.80 13.84 -11.82
CA TYR A 198 10.76 13.61 -10.37
C TYR A 198 11.64 12.44 -9.90
N ALA A 199 12.25 11.67 -10.81
CA ALA A 199 13.09 10.52 -10.48
C ALA A 199 14.54 10.92 -10.17
N ASP A 200 14.76 11.67 -9.09
CA ASP A 200 16.09 12.09 -8.61
C ASP A 200 16.70 11.13 -7.55
N GLY A 201 15.95 10.09 -7.19
CA GLY A 201 16.25 9.10 -6.16
C GLY A 201 15.76 9.45 -4.74
N THR A 202 15.12 10.61 -4.55
CA THR A 202 14.58 11.06 -3.25
C THR A 202 13.10 10.76 -3.05
N ARG A 203 12.38 10.45 -4.14
CA ARG A 203 10.96 10.05 -4.14
C ARG A 203 10.81 8.59 -4.55
N ASP A 204 9.82 7.92 -3.98
CA ASP A 204 9.44 6.58 -4.43
C ASP A 204 8.36 6.70 -5.50
N LEU A 205 8.17 5.61 -6.25
CA LEU A 205 7.29 5.61 -7.41
C LEU A 205 5.86 6.01 -7.03
N LEU A 206 5.37 5.56 -5.87
CA LEU A 206 4.04 5.93 -5.37
C LEU A 206 3.90 7.44 -5.20
N ASP A 207 4.88 8.09 -4.56
CA ASP A 207 4.89 9.56 -4.39
C ASP A 207 4.90 10.28 -5.74
N ILE A 208 5.70 9.81 -6.70
CA ILE A 208 5.73 10.41 -8.04
C ILE A 208 4.38 10.24 -8.75
N CYS A 209 3.74 9.06 -8.66
CA CYS A 209 2.43 8.83 -9.27
C CYS A 209 1.36 9.77 -8.70
N GLN A 210 1.40 10.05 -7.40
CA GLN A 210 0.50 11.01 -6.76
C GLN A 210 0.75 12.44 -7.26
N ILE A 211 2.02 12.85 -7.43
CA ILE A 211 2.38 14.18 -7.93
C ILE A 211 1.88 14.40 -9.37
N ILE A 212 2.01 13.38 -10.22
CA ILE A 212 1.69 13.50 -11.65
C ILE A 212 0.25 13.07 -11.97
N ASP A 213 -0.51 12.67 -10.95
CA ASP A 213 -1.87 12.11 -11.04
C ASP A 213 -2.00 10.96 -12.08
N ALA A 214 -1.07 10.01 -12.01
CA ALA A 214 -1.07 8.84 -12.87
C ALA A 214 -1.43 7.56 -12.10
N ASP A 215 -1.99 6.60 -12.82
CA ASP A 215 -2.20 5.26 -12.29
C ASP A 215 -0.85 4.56 -12.01
N PHE A 216 -0.78 3.86 -10.89
CA PHE A 216 0.45 3.24 -10.40
C PHE A 216 0.95 2.13 -11.33
N ASP A 217 0.06 1.32 -11.91
CA ASP A 217 0.48 0.26 -12.83
C ASP A 217 1.06 0.87 -14.12
N ILE A 218 0.49 1.98 -14.60
CA ILE A 218 1.03 2.75 -15.73
C ILE A 218 2.42 3.33 -15.39
N CYS A 219 2.57 3.89 -14.18
CA CYS A 219 3.87 4.40 -13.73
C CYS A 219 4.91 3.28 -13.68
N VAL A 220 4.53 2.09 -13.20
CA VAL A 220 5.39 0.91 -13.11
C VAL A 220 5.85 0.47 -14.49
N ASP A 221 4.93 0.33 -15.45
CA ASP A 221 5.27 -0.03 -16.84
C ASP A 221 6.21 1.00 -17.47
N SER A 222 5.95 2.28 -17.21
CA SER A 222 6.80 3.38 -17.68
C SER A 222 8.19 3.36 -17.04
N ALA A 223 8.28 3.09 -15.74
CA ALA A 223 9.55 2.97 -15.02
C ALA A 223 10.38 1.76 -15.49
N ASP A 224 9.72 0.62 -15.78
CA ASP A 224 10.38 -0.56 -16.36
C ASP A 224 10.94 -0.25 -17.75
N ARG A 225 10.15 0.41 -18.63
CA ARG A 225 10.63 0.85 -19.95
C ARG A 225 11.82 1.81 -19.86
N LEU A 226 11.80 2.75 -18.92
CA LEU A 226 12.90 3.69 -18.68
C LEU A 226 14.14 2.99 -18.14
N ARG A 227 13.99 2.00 -17.27
CA ARG A 227 15.09 1.19 -16.75
C ARG A 227 15.73 0.38 -17.87
N ASP A 228 14.92 -0.29 -18.69
CA ASP A 228 15.40 -1.13 -19.78
C ASP A 228 16.10 -0.31 -20.88
N ALA A 229 15.69 0.96 -21.06
CA ALA A 229 16.37 1.94 -21.92
C ALA A 229 17.62 2.59 -21.28
N GLY A 230 18.02 2.16 -20.07
CA GLY A 230 19.18 2.67 -19.34
C GLY A 230 19.03 4.09 -18.80
N LEU A 231 17.80 4.63 -18.75
CA LEU A 231 17.51 5.98 -18.25
C LEU A 231 17.22 6.00 -16.75
N PHE A 232 16.73 4.91 -16.18
CA PHE A 232 16.48 4.76 -14.74
C PHE A 232 17.42 3.77 -14.09
N LYS A 233 17.94 4.12 -12.92
CA LYS A 233 18.67 3.22 -12.02
C LYS A 233 17.94 3.11 -10.68
N PRO A 234 17.63 1.89 -10.19
CA PRO A 234 17.12 1.71 -8.83
C PRO A 234 18.11 2.24 -7.80
N CYS A 235 17.61 2.90 -6.76
CA CYS A 235 18.42 3.42 -5.67
C CYS A 235 17.76 3.13 -4.31
N LYS A 236 18.59 3.03 -3.27
CA LYS A 236 18.08 2.94 -1.90
C LYS A 236 17.64 4.33 -1.44
N ALA A 237 16.70 4.36 -0.50
CA ALA A 237 16.43 5.59 0.26
C ALA A 237 17.77 6.11 0.81
N ARG A 238 17.99 7.43 0.72
CA ARG A 238 19.13 8.03 1.41
C ARG A 238 18.97 7.69 2.89
N GLU A 239 19.98 7.05 3.47
CA GLU A 239 20.12 7.09 4.92
C GLU A 239 20.32 8.57 5.25
N GLU A 240 19.35 9.18 5.92
CA GLU A 240 19.55 10.48 6.53
C GLU A 240 20.71 10.28 7.51
N ASN A 241 21.87 10.84 7.18
CA ASN A 241 22.98 10.92 8.11
C ASN A 241 22.48 11.70 9.33
N ASN A 242 22.17 10.99 10.41
CA ASN A 242 22.09 11.55 11.76
C ASN A 242 23.47 12.02 12.20
#